data_AF-A0A382JBJ3-F1
#
_entry.id   AF-A0A382JBJ3-F1
#
_cell.length_a   1.000
_cell.length_b   1.000
_cell.length_c   1.000
_cell.angle_alpha   90.00
_cell.angle_beta   90.00
_cell.angle_gamma   90.00
#
_symmetry.space_group_name_H-M   'P 1'
#
loop_
_entity.id
_entity.type
_entity.pdbx_description
1 polymer ?
#
loop_
_entity_poly.entity_id
_entity_poly.type
_entity_poly.pdbx_seq_one_letter_code
_entity_poly.pdbx_strand_id
1 'polypeptide(L)'
;MNSDQYLGMNRAITRRDFIGGVAVTATGLGLTGRIAADNYQAYPPARTGMRGSHPGSFNVMHELAFNGMSPSSNLLSDKTAYDLVVVGGGLSGLSAAYFYRVAKPNARILILDNHDDFGGHAKRNEFTYQGKTYIGFGGSQTLEDPGQFSNVAKNLLRELTVDLSTFYDAFDQSFARNHGLRSQVFFDKEHYGVDRLVPIRLNEYLDRSFVNQANNVPLSESARAELLKLLTKNQRSLRHLNRRQRREFLGSISIEQFLRE
;
A
#
# COMPACT_ATOMS: atom_id res chain seq x y z
N MET A 1 -21.83 -19.67 -0.06
CA MET A 1 -20.93 -20.18 -1.12
C MET A 1 -19.54 -20.31 -0.53
N ASN A 2 -18.87 -21.45 -0.70
CA ASN A 2 -17.54 -21.70 -0.12
C ASN A 2 -16.47 -20.87 -0.85
N SER A 3 -15.58 -20.19 -0.13
CA SER A 3 -14.55 -19.28 -0.68
C SER A 3 -13.70 -19.95 -1.76
N ASP A 4 -13.38 -21.23 -1.57
CA ASP A 4 -12.43 -21.96 -2.42
C ASP A 4 -13.04 -22.33 -3.78
N GLN A 5 -14.37 -22.45 -3.86
CA GLN A 5 -15.07 -22.60 -5.13
C GLN A 5 -15.04 -21.29 -5.93
N TYR A 6 -15.15 -20.14 -5.28
CA TYR A 6 -15.12 -18.83 -5.95
C TYR A 6 -13.72 -18.52 -6.52
N LEU A 7 -12.67 -18.93 -5.81
CA LEU A 7 -11.28 -18.80 -6.23
C LEU A 7 -10.84 -19.85 -7.27
N GLY A 8 -11.73 -20.78 -7.66
CA GLY A 8 -11.43 -21.80 -8.67
C GLY A 8 -10.46 -22.90 -8.21
N MET A 9 -10.22 -23.05 -6.91
CA MET A 9 -9.22 -23.96 -6.33
C MET A 9 -9.53 -25.45 -6.52
N ASN A 10 -10.77 -25.79 -6.92
CA ASN A 10 -11.22 -27.17 -7.16
C ASN A 10 -11.11 -27.59 -8.64
N ARG A 11 -10.50 -26.77 -9.51
CA ARG A 11 -10.28 -27.12 -10.92
C ARG A 11 -8.81 -27.46 -11.15
N ALA A 12 -8.55 -28.53 -11.90
CA ALA A 12 -7.22 -28.78 -12.42
C ALA A 12 -6.81 -27.60 -13.31
N ILE A 13 -5.78 -26.85 -12.90
CA ILE A 13 -5.22 -25.76 -13.69
C ILE A 13 -4.42 -26.40 -14.83
N THR A 14 -5.08 -26.67 -15.95
CA THR A 14 -4.41 -27.11 -17.18
C THR A 14 -3.61 -25.93 -17.76
N ARG A 15 -2.33 -26.14 -18.12
CA ARG A 15 -1.47 -25.14 -18.76
C ARG A 15 -2.14 -24.59 -20.03
N ARG A 16 -2.83 -23.47 -19.90
CA ARG A 16 -3.16 -22.56 -21.01
C ARG A 16 -2.15 -21.44 -20.92
N ASP A 17 -1.48 -21.16 -22.03
CA ASP A 17 -0.50 -20.09 -22.11
C ASP A 17 -1.22 -18.75 -21.88
N PHE A 18 -1.09 -18.23 -20.65
CA PHE A 18 -1.63 -16.95 -20.25
C PHE A 18 -0.52 -15.91 -20.34
N ILE A 19 -0.67 -14.99 -21.29
CA ILE A 19 -0.12 -13.64 -21.17
C ILE A 19 -1.33 -12.71 -21.10
N GLY A 20 -1.55 -12.07 -19.95
CA GLY A 20 -2.52 -10.98 -19.81
C GLY A 20 -4.00 -11.26 -20.14
N GLY A 21 -4.44 -12.51 -20.27
CA GLY A 21 -5.86 -12.85 -20.48
C GLY A 21 -6.33 -12.99 -21.94
N VAL A 22 -5.43 -13.05 -22.92
CA VAL A 22 -5.78 -13.36 -24.32
C VAL A 22 -5.08 -14.63 -24.78
N ALA A 23 -5.84 -15.59 -25.33
CA ALA A 23 -5.30 -16.81 -25.93
C ALA A 23 -4.73 -16.48 -27.32
N VAL A 24 -3.43 -16.71 -27.54
CA VAL A 24 -2.80 -16.50 -28.86
C VAL A 24 -2.06 -17.75 -29.32
N THR A 25 -2.46 -18.20 -30.51
CA THR A 25 -1.91 -19.34 -31.27
C THR A 25 -0.54 -19.00 -31.85
N ALA A 26 0.35 -20.00 -31.88
CA ALA A 26 1.77 -19.90 -32.20
C ALA A 26 2.11 -19.38 -33.61
N THR A 27 3.08 -18.44 -33.67
CA THR A 27 4.05 -18.33 -34.78
C THR A 27 5.37 -17.75 -34.27
N GLY A 28 6.50 -18.35 -34.65
CA GLY A 28 7.84 -18.05 -34.14
C GLY A 28 8.63 -17.04 -34.97
N LEU A 29 9.69 -16.48 -34.37
CA LEU A 29 11.05 -16.31 -34.92
C LEU A 29 11.97 -15.71 -33.85
N GLY A 30 13.23 -16.12 -33.89
CA GLY A 30 14.16 -16.11 -32.75
C GLY A 30 14.74 -14.75 -32.34
N LEU A 31 14.79 -14.53 -31.03
CA LEU A 31 15.87 -13.81 -30.35
C LEU A 31 16.42 -14.72 -29.25
N THR A 32 17.64 -15.20 -29.44
CA THR A 32 18.39 -15.98 -28.45
C THR A 32 18.96 -15.03 -27.39
N GLY A 33 18.07 -14.44 -26.60
CA GLY A 33 18.42 -13.70 -25.39
C GLY A 33 17.98 -14.50 -24.19
N ARG A 34 18.83 -15.40 -23.70
CA ARG A 34 18.73 -15.78 -22.29
C ARG A 34 19.02 -14.51 -21.51
N ILE A 35 17.99 -13.78 -21.09
CA ILE A 35 18.12 -12.93 -19.91
C ILE A 35 18.15 -13.92 -18.73
N ALA A 36 19.29 -14.60 -18.58
CA ALA A 36 19.76 -14.99 -17.27
C ALA A 36 19.75 -13.70 -16.45
N ALA A 37 19.29 -13.74 -15.20
CA ALA A 37 19.34 -12.61 -14.29
C ALA A 37 20.68 -11.90 -14.47
N ASP A 38 20.67 -10.76 -15.17
CA ASP A 38 21.86 -10.00 -15.46
C ASP A 38 22.43 -9.65 -14.09
N ASN A 39 23.56 -10.28 -13.76
CA ASN A 39 24.43 -9.88 -12.67
C ASN A 39 23.70 -9.58 -11.34
N TYR A 40 23.67 -10.58 -10.46
CA TYR A 40 23.67 -10.34 -9.00
C TYR A 40 24.88 -9.47 -8.55
N GLN A 41 25.76 -9.09 -9.49
CA GLN A 41 26.78 -8.05 -9.38
C GLN A 41 26.22 -6.62 -9.33
N ALA A 42 25.01 -6.35 -9.84
CA ALA A 42 24.31 -5.11 -9.54
C ALA A 42 23.74 -5.23 -8.13
N TYR A 43 24.05 -4.26 -7.25
CA TYR A 43 23.49 -4.15 -5.91
C TYR A 43 22.50 -2.98 -5.90
N PRO A 44 21.22 -3.21 -6.24
CA PRO A 44 20.21 -2.17 -6.38
C PRO A 44 20.10 -1.21 -5.18
N PRO A 45 20.31 -1.65 -3.92
CA PRO A 45 20.28 -0.74 -2.78
C PRO A 45 21.31 0.39 -2.85
N ALA A 46 22.47 0.23 -3.52
CA ALA A 46 23.46 1.30 -3.64
C ALA A 46 23.05 2.43 -4.62
N ARG A 47 21.94 2.27 -5.36
CA ARG A 47 21.42 3.32 -6.24
C ARG A 47 20.68 4.38 -5.42
N THR A 48 20.80 5.63 -5.82
CA THR A 48 20.17 6.77 -5.15
C THR A 48 18.89 7.23 -5.86
N GLY A 49 18.16 8.19 -5.28
CA GLY A 49 16.91 8.72 -5.85
C GLY A 49 15.65 7.90 -5.51
N MET A 50 14.52 8.22 -6.15
CA MET A 50 13.28 7.43 -6.01
C MET A 50 13.38 6.14 -6.83
N ARG A 51 13.13 4.99 -6.21
CA ARG A 51 13.44 3.65 -6.76
C ARG A 51 12.23 2.79 -7.08
N GLY A 52 11.02 3.33 -6.99
CA GLY A 52 9.75 2.64 -7.29
C GLY A 52 9.69 2.09 -8.73
N SER A 53 8.69 2.50 -9.51
CA SER A 53 8.69 2.19 -10.94
C SER A 53 9.81 2.99 -11.63
N HIS A 54 10.87 2.31 -12.05
CA HIS A 54 12.03 2.92 -12.73
C HIS A 54 11.92 2.76 -14.25
N PRO A 55 12.64 3.58 -15.06
CA PRO A 55 12.76 3.33 -16.50
C PRO A 55 13.13 1.87 -16.77
N GLY A 56 12.42 1.23 -17.70
CA GLY A 56 12.57 -0.22 -17.96
C GLY A 56 11.49 -1.08 -17.31
N SER A 57 11.00 -0.73 -16.11
CA SER A 57 10.03 -1.56 -15.37
C SER A 57 8.67 -1.67 -16.09
N PHE A 58 8.27 -0.65 -16.85
CA PHE A 58 6.99 -0.60 -17.57
C PHE A 58 7.14 -0.72 -19.09
N ASN A 59 8.36 -0.74 -19.63
CA ASN A 59 8.60 -0.63 -21.06
C ASN A 59 7.92 -1.76 -21.83
N VAL A 60 8.07 -3.02 -21.38
CA VAL A 60 7.46 -4.18 -22.05
C VAL A 60 5.93 -4.08 -22.06
N MET A 61 5.33 -3.66 -20.94
CA MET A 61 3.87 -3.52 -20.86
C MET A 61 3.36 -2.34 -21.69
N HIS A 62 4.10 -1.25 -21.76
CA HIS A 62 3.78 -0.11 -22.62
C HIS A 62 3.90 -0.45 -24.10
N GLU A 63 4.96 -1.17 -24.51
CA GLU A 63 5.12 -1.66 -25.89
C GLU A 63 3.97 -2.59 -26.29
N LEU A 64 3.54 -3.47 -25.38
CA LEU A 64 2.35 -4.30 -25.60
C LEU A 64 1.07 -3.45 -25.73
N ALA A 65 0.84 -2.54 -24.77
CA ALA A 65 -0.41 -1.79 -24.69
C ALA A 65 -0.58 -0.73 -25.80
N PHE A 66 0.51 -0.05 -26.16
CA PHE A 66 0.47 1.07 -27.09
C PHE A 66 0.88 0.67 -28.51
N ASN A 67 1.76 -0.31 -28.67
CA ASN A 67 2.31 -0.70 -29.96
C ASN A 67 1.92 -2.12 -30.38
N GLY A 68 1.17 -2.86 -29.55
CA GLY A 68 0.82 -4.26 -29.80
C GLY A 68 2.02 -5.20 -29.83
N MET A 69 3.20 -4.74 -29.40
CA MET A 69 4.42 -5.51 -29.42
C MET A 69 4.47 -6.45 -28.21
N SER A 70 4.19 -7.72 -28.46
CA SER A 70 4.36 -8.77 -27.46
C SER A 70 5.83 -9.21 -27.40
N PRO A 71 6.40 -9.50 -26.21
CA PRO A 71 7.71 -10.14 -26.12
C PRO A 71 7.75 -11.42 -26.98
N SER A 72 8.89 -11.68 -27.64
CA SER A 72 9.06 -12.77 -28.61
C SER A 72 8.57 -14.11 -28.05
N SER A 73 7.90 -14.91 -28.89
CA SER A 73 7.34 -16.24 -28.58
C SER A 73 8.36 -17.34 -28.26
N ASN A 74 9.61 -16.97 -27.97
CA ASN A 74 10.61 -17.87 -27.40
C ASN A 74 10.24 -18.20 -25.96
N LEU A 75 9.21 -19.04 -25.80
CA LEU A 75 8.81 -19.60 -24.52
C LEU A 75 10.03 -20.31 -23.93
N LEU A 76 10.59 -19.75 -22.86
CA LEU A 76 11.46 -20.51 -22.00
C LEU A 76 10.63 -21.68 -21.47
N SER A 77 10.94 -22.90 -21.93
CA SER A 77 10.26 -24.10 -21.47
C SER A 77 10.75 -24.44 -20.06
N ASP A 78 10.29 -23.68 -19.07
CA ASP A 78 10.39 -24.13 -17.68
C ASP A 78 9.31 -25.20 -17.44
N LYS A 79 9.77 -26.45 -17.39
CA LYS A 79 8.91 -27.61 -17.09
C LYS A 79 8.79 -27.88 -15.60
N THR A 80 9.42 -27.06 -14.77
CA THR A 80 9.28 -27.12 -13.31
C THR A 80 7.81 -27.03 -12.91
N ALA A 81 7.40 -27.90 -11.98
CA ALA A 81 6.14 -27.76 -11.27
C ALA A 81 6.34 -26.81 -10.07
N TYR A 82 5.50 -25.78 -9.99
CA TYR A 82 5.43 -24.86 -8.86
C TYR A 82 4.09 -25.04 -8.16
N ASP A 83 4.10 -25.07 -6.82
CA ASP A 83 2.92 -25.13 -5.98
C ASP A 83 2.22 -23.77 -5.85
N LEU A 84 2.93 -22.68 -6.13
CA LEU A 84 2.44 -21.31 -6.18
C LEU A 84 3.28 -20.48 -7.14
N VAL A 85 2.60 -19.66 -7.96
CA VAL A 85 3.23 -18.61 -8.77
C VAL A 85 2.71 -17.27 -8.26
N VAL A 86 3.63 -16.36 -7.92
CA VAL A 86 3.34 -15.00 -7.48
C VAL A 86 3.86 -14.02 -8.50
N VAL A 87 2.99 -13.14 -9.00
CA VAL A 87 3.36 -12.05 -9.91
C VAL A 87 3.43 -10.76 -9.09
N GLY A 88 4.62 -10.21 -8.95
CA GLY A 88 4.97 -9.08 -8.10
C GLY A 88 5.63 -9.53 -6.79
N GLY A 89 6.91 -9.20 -6.62
CA GLY A 89 7.74 -9.37 -5.43
C GLY A 89 7.66 -8.19 -4.45
N GLY A 90 6.55 -7.45 -4.44
CA GLY A 90 6.25 -6.45 -3.41
C GLY A 90 5.81 -7.07 -2.09
N LEU A 91 5.55 -6.23 -1.06
CA LEU A 91 5.11 -6.68 0.26
C LEU A 91 3.94 -7.68 0.22
N SER A 92 2.93 -7.44 -0.62
CA SER A 92 1.78 -8.33 -0.76
C SER A 92 2.16 -9.70 -1.34
N GLY A 93 2.97 -9.73 -2.40
CA GLY A 93 3.40 -10.98 -3.04
C GLY A 93 4.37 -11.77 -2.18
N LEU A 94 5.32 -11.09 -1.53
CA LEU A 94 6.22 -11.71 -0.55
C LEU A 94 5.44 -12.26 0.65
N SER A 95 4.43 -11.54 1.15
CA SER A 95 3.56 -12.03 2.22
C SER A 95 2.77 -13.27 1.79
N ALA A 96 2.22 -13.28 0.58
CA ALA A 96 1.51 -14.44 0.04
C ALA A 96 2.45 -15.66 -0.06
N ALA A 97 3.66 -15.48 -0.60
CA ALA A 97 4.68 -16.52 -0.68
C ALA A 97 5.08 -17.02 0.72
N TYR A 98 5.28 -16.11 1.67
CA TYR A 98 5.63 -16.42 3.05
C TYR A 98 4.56 -17.27 3.74
N PHE A 99 3.31 -16.79 3.79
CA PHE A 99 2.23 -17.52 4.46
C PHE A 99 1.92 -18.85 3.77
N TYR A 100 2.04 -18.92 2.45
CA TYR A 100 1.89 -20.19 1.73
C TYR A 100 2.99 -21.19 2.11
N ARG A 101 4.25 -20.72 2.23
CA ARG A 101 5.37 -21.54 2.67
C ARG A 101 5.22 -22.00 4.12
N VAL A 102 4.70 -21.15 5.01
CA VAL A 102 4.39 -21.53 6.40
C VAL A 102 3.38 -22.68 6.42
N ALA A 103 2.31 -22.59 5.61
CA ALA A 103 1.29 -23.64 5.51
C ALA A 103 1.79 -24.90 4.78
N LYS A 104 2.73 -24.76 3.84
CA LYS A 104 3.31 -25.84 3.05
C LYS A 104 4.85 -25.70 2.99
N PRO A 105 5.57 -26.21 4.00
CA PRO A 105 7.03 -26.00 4.13
C PRO A 105 7.84 -26.39 2.88
N ASN A 106 7.41 -27.44 2.18
CA ASN A 106 8.10 -27.97 1.02
C ASN A 106 7.63 -27.38 -0.33
N ALA A 107 6.67 -26.43 -0.33
CA ALA A 107 6.08 -25.90 -1.56
C ALA A 107 7.10 -25.23 -2.47
N ARG A 108 7.18 -25.56 -3.75
CA ARG A 108 8.03 -24.82 -4.69
C ARG A 108 7.30 -23.56 -5.17
N ILE A 109 7.81 -22.38 -4.82
CA ILE A 109 7.17 -21.09 -5.13
C ILE A 109 8.00 -20.34 -6.16
N LEU A 110 7.38 -19.88 -7.25
CA LEU A 110 7.97 -18.97 -8.22
C LEU A 110 7.47 -17.55 -7.95
N ILE A 111 8.38 -16.59 -7.82
CA ILE A 111 8.05 -15.16 -7.71
C ILE A 111 8.62 -14.47 -8.95
N LEU A 112 7.77 -13.75 -9.67
CA LEU A 112 8.14 -12.99 -10.86
C LEU A 112 8.02 -11.50 -10.54
N ASP A 113 9.09 -10.74 -10.71
CA ASP A 113 9.08 -9.28 -10.57
C ASP A 113 9.80 -8.64 -11.76
N ASN A 114 9.27 -7.52 -12.23
CA ASN A 114 9.82 -6.71 -13.31
C ASN A 114 10.81 -5.65 -12.81
N HIS A 115 10.99 -5.52 -11.49
CA HIS A 115 11.92 -4.61 -10.87
C HIS A 115 13.30 -5.22 -10.70
N ASP A 116 14.29 -4.34 -10.59
CA ASP A 116 15.69 -4.68 -10.29
C ASP A 116 15.92 -5.18 -8.86
N ASP A 117 14.93 -5.08 -7.98
CA ASP A 117 14.98 -5.50 -6.57
C ASP A 117 13.58 -5.88 -6.06
N PHE A 118 13.52 -6.69 -5.01
CA PHE A 118 12.27 -7.05 -4.34
C PHE A 118 11.78 -5.95 -3.39
N GLY A 119 10.56 -6.11 -2.86
CA GLY A 119 9.96 -5.19 -1.88
C GLY A 119 8.99 -4.17 -2.50
N GLY A 120 8.94 -4.04 -3.82
CA GLY A 120 8.02 -3.15 -4.52
C GLY A 120 8.27 -1.68 -4.14
N HIS A 121 7.26 -0.99 -3.60
CA HIS A 121 7.44 0.39 -3.10
C HIS A 121 8.28 0.46 -1.82
N ALA A 122 8.47 -0.63 -1.07
CA ALA A 122 9.23 -0.63 0.18
C ALA A 122 10.75 -0.87 -0.03
N LYS A 123 11.33 -0.30 -1.10
CA LYS A 123 12.77 -0.39 -1.40
C LYS A 123 13.59 0.54 -0.51
N ARG A 124 14.85 0.15 -0.29
CA ARG A 124 15.84 0.93 0.45
C ARG A 124 16.90 1.53 -0.47
N ASN A 125 17.47 2.65 -0.03
CA ASN A 125 18.67 3.26 -0.60
C ASN A 125 19.80 3.14 0.42
N GLU A 126 21.01 2.87 -0.03
CA GLU A 126 22.21 2.81 0.79
C GLU A 126 23.23 3.82 0.29
N PHE A 127 23.77 4.62 1.20
CA PHE A 127 24.87 5.53 0.89
C PHE A 127 25.95 5.41 1.96
N THR A 128 27.21 5.57 1.53
CA THR A 128 28.36 5.51 2.45
C THR A 128 28.92 6.91 2.66
N TYR A 129 29.08 7.30 3.92
CA TYR A 129 29.69 8.58 4.30
C TYR A 129 30.64 8.33 5.47
N GLN A 130 31.89 8.80 5.36
CA GLN A 130 32.95 8.61 6.37
C GLN A 130 33.12 7.15 6.84
N GLY A 131 33.08 6.20 5.91
CA GLY A 131 33.25 4.77 6.24
C GLY A 131 32.03 4.10 6.91
N LYS A 132 30.92 4.83 7.08
CA LYS A 132 29.66 4.30 7.61
C LYS A 132 28.61 4.21 6.50
N THR A 133 27.92 3.08 6.43
CA THR A 133 26.75 2.90 5.56
C THR A 133 25.50 3.41 6.27
N TYR A 134 24.71 4.20 5.55
CA TYR A 134 23.43 4.73 5.96
C TYR A 134 22.35 4.15 5.07
N ILE A 135 21.22 3.82 5.68
CA ILE A 135 20.04 3.28 5.00
C ILE A 135 18.97 4.37 4.98
N GLY A 136 18.49 4.69 3.78
CA GLY A 136 17.37 5.58 3.53
C GLY A 136 16.23 4.87 2.81
N PHE A 137 15.15 5.59 2.57
CA PHE A 137 13.98 5.11 1.87
C PHE A 137 14.12 5.36 0.35
N GLY A 138 13.95 4.30 -0.45
CA GLY A 138 13.80 4.37 -1.89
C GLY A 138 12.33 4.47 -2.36
N GLY A 139 11.39 4.38 -1.40
CA GLY A 139 9.95 4.52 -1.61
C GLY A 139 9.22 4.70 -0.27
N SER A 140 8.44 3.70 0.18
CA SER A 140 7.70 3.73 1.45
C SER A 140 8.63 4.10 2.62
N GLN A 141 8.23 5.11 3.38
CA GLN A 141 9.08 5.71 4.42
C GLN A 141 8.69 5.30 5.85
N THR A 142 7.40 5.12 6.13
CA THR A 142 6.88 4.96 7.50
C THR A 142 5.83 3.86 7.60
N LEU A 143 5.69 3.33 8.81
CA LEU A 143 4.52 2.55 9.24
C LEU A 143 3.55 3.52 9.91
N GLU A 144 2.42 3.79 9.27
CA GLU A 144 1.37 4.64 9.83
C GLU A 144 0.53 3.83 10.83
N ASP A 145 0.40 4.36 12.06
CA ASP A 145 -0.37 3.77 13.16
C ASP A 145 -0.21 2.24 13.33
N PRO A 146 1.01 1.73 13.57
CA PRO A 146 1.25 0.29 13.71
C PRO A 146 0.48 -0.35 14.88
N GLY A 147 0.04 0.47 15.84
CA GLY A 147 -0.90 0.07 16.90
C GLY A 147 -2.25 -0.43 16.38
N GLN A 148 -2.70 0.02 15.20
CA GLN A 148 -3.96 -0.38 14.56
C GLN A 148 -3.82 -1.59 13.63
N PHE A 149 -2.60 -2.07 13.41
CA PHE A 149 -2.38 -3.22 12.53
C PHE A 149 -3.09 -4.47 13.05
N SER A 150 -3.50 -5.31 12.10
CA SER A 150 -4.09 -6.62 12.40
C SER A 150 -3.11 -7.49 13.19
N ASN A 151 -3.64 -8.47 13.94
CA ASN A 151 -2.78 -9.42 14.64
C ASN A 151 -1.86 -10.20 13.69
N VAL A 152 -2.32 -10.46 12.45
CA VAL A 152 -1.51 -11.12 11.41
C VAL A 152 -0.30 -10.27 11.06
N ALA A 153 -0.49 -8.98 10.78
CA ALA A 153 0.61 -8.07 10.45
C ALA A 153 1.57 -7.88 11.65
N LYS A 154 1.04 -7.70 12.86
CA LYS A 154 1.85 -7.59 14.08
C LYS A 154 2.68 -8.85 14.35
N ASN A 155 2.12 -10.03 14.12
CA ASN A 155 2.85 -11.29 14.25
C ASN A 155 3.98 -11.38 13.22
N LEU A 156 3.69 -11.09 11.95
CA LEU A 156 4.70 -11.12 10.90
C LEU A 156 5.86 -10.15 11.19
N LEU A 157 5.55 -8.93 11.63
CA LEU A 157 6.60 -7.97 12.01
C LEU A 157 7.47 -8.48 13.16
N ARG A 158 6.88 -9.14 14.16
CA ARG A 158 7.64 -9.76 15.26
C ARG A 158 8.50 -10.94 14.79
N GLU A 159 7.98 -11.79 13.91
CA GLU A 159 8.73 -12.90 13.31
C GLU A 159 9.92 -12.39 12.47
N LEU A 160 9.74 -11.24 11.81
CA LEU A 160 10.80 -10.52 11.10
C LEU A 160 11.69 -9.69 12.03
N THR A 161 11.55 -9.83 13.36
CA THR A 161 12.34 -9.12 14.38
C THR A 161 12.25 -7.59 14.33
N VAL A 162 11.15 -7.07 13.79
CA VAL A 162 10.87 -5.62 13.76
C VAL A 162 10.35 -5.18 15.14
N ASP A 163 11.18 -4.43 15.86
CA ASP A 163 10.79 -3.82 17.13
C ASP A 163 10.15 -2.44 16.89
N LEU A 164 8.82 -2.41 16.93
CA LEU A 164 8.02 -1.19 16.80
C LEU A 164 8.25 -0.19 17.94
N SER A 165 8.76 -0.63 19.09
CA SER A 165 8.97 0.28 20.24
C SER A 165 10.07 1.31 19.96
N THR A 166 11.05 0.95 19.13
CA THR A 166 12.14 1.83 18.67
C THR A 166 11.62 3.13 18.05
N PHE A 167 10.46 3.11 17.40
CA PHE A 167 9.88 4.31 16.79
C PHE A 167 9.41 5.35 17.83
N TYR A 168 9.10 4.94 19.06
CA TYR A 168 8.75 5.91 20.11
C TYR A 168 9.96 6.75 20.56
N ASP A 169 11.17 6.20 20.43
CA ASP A 169 12.41 6.89 20.79
C ASP A 169 13.06 7.58 19.58
N ALA A 170 12.92 7.01 18.38
CA ALA A 170 13.55 7.54 17.17
C ALA A 170 12.90 8.84 16.66
N PHE A 171 11.61 9.07 16.95
CA PHE A 171 10.91 10.29 16.60
C PHE A 171 10.81 11.23 17.80
N ASP A 172 11.18 12.50 17.61
CA ASP A 172 10.89 13.54 18.62
C ASP A 172 9.39 13.85 18.64
N GLN A 173 8.66 13.07 19.43
CA GLN A 173 7.22 13.24 19.69
C GLN A 173 6.89 14.61 20.31
N SER A 174 7.88 15.30 20.86
CA SER A 174 7.72 16.62 21.47
C SER A 174 8.10 17.78 20.56
N PHE A 175 8.67 17.52 19.39
CA PHE A 175 9.22 18.54 18.49
C PHE A 175 8.25 19.69 18.25
N ALA A 176 7.03 19.37 17.79
CA ALA A 176 6.03 20.39 17.50
C ALA A 176 5.69 21.23 18.74
N ARG A 177 5.54 20.60 19.91
CA ARG A 177 5.25 21.28 21.17
C ARG A 177 6.40 22.20 21.60
N ASN A 178 7.63 21.70 21.55
CA ASN A 178 8.82 22.43 21.99
C ASN A 178 9.13 23.63 21.09
N HIS A 179 8.76 23.54 19.80
CA HIS A 179 8.95 24.62 18.82
C HIS A 179 7.70 25.50 18.62
N GLY A 180 6.66 25.32 19.45
CA GLY A 180 5.43 26.12 19.33
C GLY A 180 4.65 25.89 18.03
N LEU A 181 4.94 24.82 17.29
CA LEU A 181 4.24 24.45 16.06
C LEU A 181 2.85 23.92 16.41
N ARG A 182 1.83 24.47 15.76
CA ARG A 182 0.42 24.15 16.01
C ARG A 182 -0.30 23.94 14.68
N SER A 183 -1.21 22.99 14.64
CA SER A 183 -2.14 22.85 13.51
C SER A 183 -3.03 24.08 13.41
N GLN A 184 -3.19 24.57 12.19
CA GLN A 184 -4.00 25.73 11.86
C GLN A 184 -4.79 25.38 10.59
N VAL A 185 -6.02 25.85 10.50
CA VAL A 185 -6.82 25.76 9.27
C VAL A 185 -7.06 27.19 8.78
N PHE A 186 -6.72 27.44 7.52
CA PHE A 186 -6.99 28.71 6.87
C PHE A 186 -8.35 28.66 6.19
N PHE A 187 -9.18 29.64 6.49
CA PHE A 187 -10.47 29.89 5.87
C PHE A 187 -10.30 31.13 5.01
N ASP A 188 -10.48 30.99 3.71
CA ASP A 188 -10.38 32.09 2.76
C ASP A 188 -11.67 32.90 2.69
N LYS A 189 -11.54 34.17 2.29
CA LYS A 189 -12.67 35.09 2.17
C LYS A 189 -13.70 34.67 1.10
N GLU A 190 -13.29 34.01 0.02
CA GLU A 190 -14.18 33.65 -1.09
C GLU A 190 -15.23 32.63 -0.66
N HIS A 191 -14.84 31.64 0.13
CA HIS A 191 -15.74 30.58 0.60
C HIS A 191 -16.39 30.88 1.95
N TYR A 192 -15.69 31.58 2.84
CA TYR A 192 -16.13 31.75 4.24
C TYR A 192 -16.43 33.21 4.62
N GLY A 193 -16.32 34.15 3.68
CA GLY A 193 -16.61 35.56 3.88
C GLY A 193 -15.54 36.34 4.65
N VAL A 194 -14.50 35.68 5.18
CA VAL A 194 -13.38 36.31 5.89
C VAL A 194 -12.10 35.48 5.75
N ASP A 195 -10.97 36.16 5.56
CA ASP A 195 -9.65 35.53 5.71
C ASP A 195 -9.35 35.30 7.18
N ARG A 196 -9.24 34.03 7.60
CA ARG A 196 -9.00 33.69 9.00
C ARG A 196 -8.18 32.43 9.15
N LEU A 197 -7.12 32.52 9.93
CA LEU A 197 -6.37 31.37 10.41
C LEU A 197 -6.90 30.94 11.78
N VAL A 198 -7.43 29.72 11.90
CA VAL A 198 -8.03 29.21 13.14
C VAL A 198 -7.17 28.07 13.70
N PRO A 199 -6.77 28.13 15.00
CA PRO A 199 -5.99 27.09 15.65
C PRO A 199 -6.88 25.92 16.02
N ILE A 200 -7.24 25.13 15.02
CA ILE A 200 -8.12 23.97 15.14
C ILE A 200 -7.44 22.72 14.58
N ARG A 201 -7.57 21.60 15.30
CA ARG A 201 -7.19 20.27 14.80
C ARG A 201 -8.44 19.53 14.32
N LEU A 202 -8.49 19.22 13.02
CA LEU A 202 -9.52 18.38 12.41
C LEU A 202 -8.94 16.98 12.19
N ASN A 203 -8.84 16.19 13.26
CA ASN A 203 -8.38 14.80 13.17
C ASN A 203 -9.21 13.90 14.11
N GLU A 204 -8.99 12.58 14.05
CA GLU A 204 -9.75 11.59 14.83
C GLU A 204 -9.59 11.75 16.35
N TYR A 205 -8.57 12.49 16.80
CA TYR A 205 -8.24 12.72 18.20
C TYR A 205 -8.65 14.13 18.63
N LEU A 206 -9.95 14.40 18.59
CA LEU A 206 -10.50 15.66 19.06
C LEU A 206 -10.25 15.78 20.57
N ASP A 207 -9.41 16.74 20.94
CA ASP A 207 -9.17 17.03 22.35
C ASP A 207 -10.32 17.89 22.92
N ARG A 208 -10.35 18.03 24.26
CA ARG A 208 -11.38 18.83 24.94
C ARG A 208 -11.38 20.31 24.54
N SER A 209 -10.29 20.81 23.96
CA SER A 209 -10.18 22.19 23.51
C SER A 209 -10.83 22.43 22.15
N PHE A 210 -11.15 21.36 21.39
CA PHE A 210 -11.82 21.44 20.09
C PHE A 210 -13.12 22.26 20.15
N VAL A 211 -13.92 22.10 21.21
CA VAL A 211 -15.18 22.86 21.36
C VAL A 211 -14.93 24.37 21.35
N ASN A 212 -13.90 24.82 22.07
CA ASN A 212 -13.53 26.23 22.15
C ASN A 212 -12.90 26.71 20.83
N GLN A 213 -12.15 25.86 20.13
CA GLN A 213 -11.53 26.19 18.85
C GLN A 213 -12.59 26.32 17.73
N ALA A 214 -13.59 25.44 17.72
CA ALA A 214 -14.70 25.46 16.76
C ALA A 214 -15.51 26.77 16.83
N ASN A 215 -15.54 27.44 17.99
CA ASN A 215 -16.15 28.77 18.14
C ASN A 215 -15.44 29.89 17.36
N ASN A 216 -14.24 29.65 16.86
CA ASN A 216 -13.51 30.62 16.04
C ASN A 216 -13.65 30.35 14.53
N VAL A 217 -14.26 29.22 14.16
CA VAL A 217 -14.49 28.81 12.77
C VAL A 217 -15.53 29.76 12.13
N PRO A 218 -15.24 30.38 10.97
CA PRO A 218 -16.13 31.32 10.30
C PRO A 218 -17.28 30.60 9.56
N LEU A 219 -18.06 29.82 10.31
CA LEU A 219 -19.30 29.18 9.87
C LEU A 219 -20.50 29.81 10.57
N SER A 220 -21.69 29.63 9.98
CA SER A 220 -22.96 29.96 10.62
C SER A 220 -23.10 29.22 11.96
N GLU A 221 -23.94 29.74 12.85
CA GLU A 221 -24.21 29.12 14.15
C GLU A 221 -24.73 27.69 14.01
N SER A 222 -25.63 27.46 13.04
CA SER A 222 -26.17 26.13 12.73
C SER A 222 -25.09 25.16 12.25
N ALA A 223 -24.29 25.55 11.26
CA ALA A 223 -23.22 24.71 10.70
C ALA A 223 -22.15 24.39 11.76
N ARG A 224 -21.86 25.34 12.65
CA ARG A 224 -20.93 25.12 13.75
C ARG A 224 -21.47 24.15 14.80
N ALA A 225 -22.76 24.25 15.13
CA ALA A 225 -23.41 23.31 16.03
C ALA A 225 -23.42 21.89 15.44
N GLU A 226 -23.61 21.75 14.12
CA GLU A 226 -23.52 20.48 13.42
C GLU A 226 -22.09 19.93 13.37
N LEU A 227 -21.09 20.77 13.08
CA LEU A 227 -19.68 20.39 13.12
C LEU A 227 -19.28 19.88 14.51
N LEU A 228 -19.66 20.63 15.55
CA LEU A 228 -19.45 20.22 16.94
C LEU A 228 -20.14 18.89 17.23
N LYS A 229 -21.39 18.69 16.76
CA LYS A 229 -22.12 17.44 16.94
C LYS A 229 -21.43 16.27 16.23
N LEU A 230 -21.00 16.45 14.98
CA LEU A 230 -20.33 15.43 14.17
C LEU A 230 -19.02 14.98 14.81
N LEU A 231 -18.24 15.95 15.29
CA LEU A 231 -16.89 15.70 15.77
C LEU A 231 -16.90 15.28 17.26
N THR A 232 -17.66 15.95 18.13
CA THR A 232 -17.59 15.69 19.58
C THR A 232 -18.55 14.61 20.08
N LYS A 233 -19.67 14.36 19.40
CA LYS A 233 -20.55 13.26 19.79
C LYS A 233 -20.11 12.00 19.07
N ASN A 234 -19.86 10.95 19.85
CA ASN A 234 -19.89 9.56 19.41
C ASN A 234 -21.33 9.18 19.00
N GLN A 235 -21.91 9.87 18.02
CA GLN A 235 -23.05 9.37 17.29
C GLN A 235 -22.57 8.17 16.50
N ARG A 236 -22.59 7.01 17.15
CA ARG A 236 -22.58 5.73 16.45
C ARG A 236 -23.83 5.73 15.57
N SER A 237 -23.75 6.22 14.35
CA SER A 237 -24.75 5.94 13.33
C SER A 237 -24.85 4.42 13.17
N LEU A 238 -26.01 3.92 12.72
CA LEU A 238 -26.22 2.48 12.53
C LEU A 238 -26.12 1.66 13.84
N ARG A 239 -26.64 2.18 14.97
CA ARG A 239 -26.71 1.42 16.25
C ARG A 239 -27.60 0.18 16.16
N HIS A 240 -28.59 0.22 15.29
CA HIS A 240 -29.49 -0.91 15.02
C HIS A 240 -28.78 -2.05 14.26
N LEU A 241 -27.58 -1.81 13.70
CA LEU A 241 -26.78 -2.81 13.02
C LEU A 241 -25.65 -3.32 13.92
N ASN A 242 -25.47 -4.65 13.94
CA ASN A 242 -24.27 -5.25 14.51
C ASN A 242 -23.04 -5.02 13.62
N ARG A 243 -21.84 -5.40 14.08
CA ARG A 243 -20.57 -5.15 13.36
C ARG A 243 -20.55 -5.73 11.95
N ARG A 244 -21.12 -6.92 11.74
CA ARG A 244 -21.17 -7.58 10.43
C ARG A 244 -22.14 -6.86 9.51
N GLN A 245 -23.37 -6.62 9.96
CA GLN A 245 -24.40 -5.90 9.21
C GLN A 245 -23.92 -4.50 8.81
N ARG A 246 -23.21 -3.80 9.70
CA ARG A 246 -22.64 -2.49 9.40
C ARG A 246 -21.60 -2.57 8.28
N ARG A 247 -20.73 -3.58 8.29
CA ARG A 247 -19.74 -3.78 7.23
C ARG A 247 -20.38 -4.13 5.90
N GLU A 248 -21.40 -4.99 5.91
CA GLU A 248 -22.16 -5.35 4.71
C GLU A 248 -22.89 -4.13 4.13
N PHE A 249 -23.58 -3.35 4.97
CA PHE A 249 -24.24 -2.10 4.56
C PHE A 249 -23.25 -1.09 3.98
N LEU A 250 -22.17 -0.77 4.70
CA LEU A 250 -21.16 0.18 4.23
C LEU A 250 -20.45 -0.28 2.95
N GLY A 251 -20.32 -1.60 2.72
CA GLY A 251 -19.79 -2.14 1.48
C GLY A 251 -20.79 -2.15 0.31
N SER A 252 -22.09 -1.93 0.60
CA SER A 252 -23.16 -1.91 -0.40
C SER A 252 -23.56 -0.51 -0.87
N ILE A 253 -23.08 0.54 -0.18
CA ILE A 253 -23.37 1.94 -0.52
C ILE A 253 -22.15 2.63 -1.13
N SER A 254 -22.39 3.56 -2.04
CA SER A 254 -21.33 4.45 -2.55
C SER A 254 -21.02 5.56 -1.55
N ILE A 255 -19.85 6.21 -1.72
CA ILE A 255 -19.53 7.42 -0.96
C ILE A 255 -20.56 8.53 -1.20
N GLU A 256 -21.13 8.61 -2.40
CA GLU A 256 -22.19 9.57 -2.71
C GLU A 256 -23.45 9.27 -1.90
N GLN A 257 -23.91 8.02 -1.86
CA GLN A 257 -25.06 7.62 -1.06
C GLN A 257 -24.84 7.94 0.42
N PHE A 258 -23.64 7.63 0.94
CA PHE A 258 -23.26 7.97 2.31
C PHE A 258 -23.30 9.47 2.61
N LEU A 259 -22.99 10.33 1.64
CA LEU A 259 -23.00 11.78 1.83
C LEU A 259 -24.40 12.40 1.67
N ARG A 260 -25.33 11.71 1.00
CA ARG A 260 -26.68 12.22 0.71
C ARG A 260 -27.74 11.75 1.70
N GLU A 261 -27.62 10.52 2.21
CA GLU A 261 -28.63 9.81 3.01
C GLU A 261 -28.24 9.71 4.49
#